data_AF-A0A948HPL6-F1
#
_entry.id   AF-A0A948HPL6-F1
#
_cell.length_a   1.000
_cell.length_b   1.000
_cell.length_c   1.000
_cell.angle_alpha   90.00
_cell.angle_beta   90.00
_cell.angle_gamma   90.00
#
_symmetry.space_group_name_H-M   'P 1'
#
loop_
_entity.id
_entity.type
_entity.pdbx_description
1 polymer ?
#
loop_
_entity_poly.entity_id
_entity_poly.type
_entity_poly.pdbx_seq_one_letter_code
_entity_poly.pdbx_strand_id
1 'polypeptide(L)'
;MEVSDLRIALFSGNYNMTVDGANKALNRLVGYLLAHGAAVRVYSPTVANPDFEPTGDLVSVPSFAIPGRSEYRIPVTFSSRVRQDISAFAPNVVHISSPDRVSRQAAAWARRRRLPVACSVHTRFETYFRYYNLSFLEPVVVAWLRKLYRKCDALIAPSESFAQVLRDQRMNYDIGIWTRGVEQGIFNPGRRDMDWRRSLGIEDDVPAIAFLGRLVMEKGLDVFADAIDVLARRGVPHRVVVIGEGPAGDWFESRLPNASFV
;
A
#
# COMPACT_ATOMS: atom_id res chain seq x y z
N MET A 1 18.71 -2.25 22.02
CA MET A 1 17.86 -3.30 21.44
C MET A 1 18.33 -3.43 20.02
N GLU A 2 18.97 -4.54 19.71
CA GLU A 2 19.42 -4.88 18.36
C GLU A 2 18.24 -5.39 17.54
N VAL A 3 18.37 -5.43 16.21
CA VAL A 3 17.32 -5.99 15.34
C VAL A 3 17.02 -7.45 15.70
N SER A 4 18.04 -8.21 16.09
CA SER A 4 17.91 -9.61 16.52
C SER A 4 17.07 -9.79 17.80
N ASP A 5 16.89 -8.74 18.60
CA ASP A 5 16.05 -8.82 19.80
C ASP A 5 14.56 -8.68 19.48
N LEU A 6 14.21 -8.28 18.24
CA LEU A 6 12.84 -7.99 17.85
C LEU A 6 12.04 -9.27 17.59
N ARG A 7 10.84 -9.34 18.18
CA ARG A 7 9.79 -10.32 17.89
C ARG A 7 8.52 -9.57 17.52
N ILE A 8 8.28 -9.47 16.23
CA ILE A 8 7.29 -8.56 15.65
C ILE A 8 6.05 -9.33 15.22
N ALA A 9 4.90 -8.98 15.78
CA ALA A 9 3.61 -9.41 15.27
C ALA A 9 3.08 -8.38 14.26
N LEU A 10 3.15 -8.71 12.97
CA LEU A 10 2.71 -7.85 11.87
C LEU A 10 1.27 -8.18 11.48
N PHE A 11 0.34 -7.24 11.61
CA PHE A 11 -1.04 -7.37 11.15
C PHE A 11 -1.21 -6.65 9.81
N SER A 12 -1.56 -7.42 8.77
CA SER A 12 -1.77 -6.94 7.41
C SER A 12 -3.10 -7.43 6.85
N GLY A 13 -3.70 -6.64 5.96
CA GLY A 13 -5.03 -6.90 5.44
C GLY A 13 -5.03 -7.86 4.26
N ASN A 14 -4.05 -7.74 3.34
CA ASN A 14 -3.97 -8.54 2.12
C ASN A 14 -2.54 -8.98 1.76
N TYR A 15 -1.79 -9.49 2.74
CA TYR A 15 -0.32 -9.59 2.73
C TYR A 15 0.34 -10.18 1.47
N ASN A 16 -0.24 -11.23 0.88
CA ASN A 16 0.29 -11.89 -0.32
C ASN A 16 -0.78 -12.18 -1.39
N MET A 17 -1.96 -11.60 -1.24
CA MET A 17 -3.12 -11.88 -2.10
C MET A 17 -3.19 -10.98 -3.34
N THR A 18 -2.59 -9.79 -3.27
CA THR A 18 -2.60 -8.83 -4.37
C THR A 18 -1.23 -8.22 -4.56
N VAL A 19 -0.78 -8.12 -5.82
CA VAL A 19 0.45 -7.41 -6.18
C VAL A 19 0.25 -5.90 -6.10
N ASP A 20 0.32 -5.35 -4.88
CA ASP A 20 0.32 -3.90 -4.65
C ASP A 20 1.64 -3.41 -4.03
N GLY A 21 1.86 -2.09 -4.08
CA GLY A 21 3.07 -1.47 -3.56
C GLY A 21 3.22 -1.57 -2.04
N ALA A 22 2.12 -1.71 -1.28
CA ALA A 22 2.16 -1.85 0.16
C ALA A 22 2.59 -3.28 0.55
N ASN A 23 1.99 -4.30 -0.06
CA ASN A 23 2.31 -5.70 0.18
C ASN A 23 3.75 -6.01 -0.22
N LYS A 24 4.23 -5.51 -1.37
CA LYS A 24 5.66 -5.63 -1.75
C LYS A 24 6.59 -4.97 -0.74
N ALA A 25 6.24 -3.79 -0.24
CA ALA A 25 7.05 -3.09 0.76
C ALA A 25 7.09 -3.85 2.09
N LEU A 26 5.96 -4.40 2.55
CA LEU A 26 5.89 -5.19 3.77
C LEU A 26 6.69 -6.49 3.66
N ASN A 27 6.54 -7.24 2.56
CA ASN A 27 7.30 -8.49 2.38
C ASN A 27 8.82 -8.23 2.34
N ARG A 28 9.26 -7.12 1.72
CA ARG A 28 10.67 -6.69 1.76
C ARG A 28 11.14 -6.32 3.15
N LEU A 29 10.32 -5.58 3.91
CA LEU A 29 10.63 -5.28 5.31
C LEU A 29 10.80 -6.58 6.11
N VAL A 30 9.85 -7.52 5.97
CA VAL A 30 9.92 -8.80 6.69
C VAL A 30 11.17 -9.58 6.29
N GLY A 31 11.49 -9.67 4.99
CA GLY A 31 12.70 -10.31 4.50
C GLY A 31 13.97 -9.69 5.09
N TYR A 32 14.04 -8.35 5.12
CA TYR A 32 15.16 -7.63 5.74
C TYR A 32 15.27 -7.94 7.24
N LEU A 33 14.16 -7.86 7.98
CA LEU A 33 14.14 -8.13 9.42
C LEU A 33 14.61 -9.56 9.75
N LEU A 34 14.09 -10.55 9.03
CA LEU A 34 14.48 -11.96 9.20
C LEU A 34 15.96 -12.17 8.89
N ALA A 35 16.47 -11.56 7.81
CA ALA A 35 17.89 -11.64 7.45
C ALA A 35 18.83 -11.01 8.50
N HIS A 36 18.31 -10.11 9.34
CA HIS A 36 19.04 -9.46 10.43
C HIS A 36 18.71 -10.07 11.82
N GLY A 37 18.10 -11.27 11.84
CA GLY A 37 17.90 -12.07 13.04
C GLY A 37 16.64 -11.74 13.84
N ALA A 38 15.80 -10.80 13.40
CA ALA A 38 14.51 -10.58 14.04
C ALA A 38 13.58 -11.79 13.81
N ALA A 39 12.68 -12.05 14.74
CA ALA A 39 11.55 -12.96 14.51
C ALA A 39 10.33 -12.15 14.06
N VAL A 40 9.67 -12.58 12.99
CA VAL A 40 8.46 -11.92 12.50
C VAL A 40 7.36 -12.95 12.29
N ARG A 41 6.18 -12.67 12.85
CA ARG A 41 4.95 -13.43 12.59
C ARG A 41 3.90 -12.52 11.97
N VAL A 42 3.41 -12.91 10.81
CA VAL A 42 2.45 -12.14 10.03
C VAL A 42 1.04 -12.69 10.25
N TYR A 43 0.09 -11.81 10.53
CA TYR A 43 -1.33 -12.11 10.70
C TYR A 43 -2.10 -11.42 9.59
N SER A 44 -2.60 -12.21 8.65
CA SER A 44 -3.35 -11.73 7.48
C SER A 44 -4.31 -12.83 7.02
N PRO A 45 -5.39 -12.51 6.30
CA PRO A 45 -6.15 -13.53 5.60
C PRO A 45 -5.27 -14.35 4.66
N THR A 46 -5.73 -15.57 4.35
CA THR A 46 -5.11 -16.45 3.36
C THR A 46 -6.15 -16.87 2.31
N VAL A 47 -5.68 -17.18 1.11
CA VAL A 47 -6.46 -17.73 0.00
C VAL A 47 -5.76 -18.96 -0.55
N ALA A 48 -6.49 -19.79 -1.30
CA ALA A 48 -5.93 -21.01 -1.89
C ALA A 48 -4.84 -20.71 -2.93
N ASN A 49 -5.05 -19.68 -3.77
CA ASN A 49 -4.14 -19.28 -4.84
C ASN A 49 -3.74 -17.82 -4.64
N PRO A 50 -2.72 -17.53 -3.82
CA PRO A 50 -2.20 -16.17 -3.68
C PRO A 50 -1.39 -15.76 -4.92
N ASP A 51 -1.30 -14.45 -5.17
CA ASP A 51 -0.50 -13.90 -6.28
C ASP A 51 1.00 -14.19 -6.14
N PHE A 52 1.49 -14.35 -4.90
CA PHE A 52 2.89 -14.65 -4.61
C PHE A 52 3.06 -15.31 -3.23
N GLU A 53 4.22 -15.92 -3.03
CA GLU A 53 4.58 -16.55 -1.75
C GLU A 53 4.83 -15.49 -0.65
N PRO A 54 4.28 -15.67 0.56
CA PRO A 54 4.50 -14.74 1.65
C PRO A 54 5.94 -14.86 2.16
N THR A 55 6.57 -13.72 2.42
CA THR A 55 7.83 -13.69 3.16
C THR A 55 7.55 -13.80 4.67
N GLY A 56 8.16 -14.76 5.35
CA GLY A 56 7.99 -15.02 6.79
C GLY A 56 6.74 -15.86 7.13
N ASP A 57 6.59 -16.16 8.42
CA ASP A 57 5.52 -17.04 8.90
C ASP A 57 4.15 -16.35 8.85
N LEU A 58 3.26 -16.85 7.99
CA LEU A 58 1.91 -16.32 7.81
C LEU A 58 0.86 -17.13 8.58
N VAL A 59 0.15 -16.48 9.49
CA VAL A 59 -0.96 -17.03 10.25
C VAL A 59 -2.28 -16.48 9.73
N SER A 60 -3.13 -17.39 9.26
CA SER A 60 -4.43 -17.05 8.70
C SER A 60 -5.37 -16.42 9.73
N VAL A 61 -5.96 -15.29 9.33
CA VAL A 61 -7.01 -14.58 10.07
C VAL A 61 -8.35 -14.78 9.35
N PRO A 62 -9.46 -15.10 10.05
CA PRO A 62 -10.75 -15.27 9.41
C PRO A 62 -11.19 -14.01 8.65
N SER A 63 -11.73 -14.21 7.45
CA SER A 63 -12.11 -13.12 6.54
C SER A 63 -13.23 -13.54 5.58
N PHE A 64 -13.80 -12.57 4.86
CA PHE A 64 -14.64 -12.80 3.69
C PHE A 64 -14.14 -11.96 2.50
N ALA A 65 -14.51 -12.36 1.28
CA ALA A 65 -14.14 -11.63 0.06
C ALA A 65 -14.98 -10.36 -0.08
N ILE A 66 -14.40 -9.26 -0.56
CA ILE A 66 -15.16 -8.03 -0.80
C ILE A 66 -16.13 -8.25 -1.98
N PRO A 67 -17.44 -7.94 -1.83
CA PRO A 67 -18.37 -8.02 -2.95
C PRO A 67 -17.91 -7.15 -4.13
N GLY A 68 -17.83 -7.73 -5.33
CA GLY A 68 -17.34 -7.05 -6.53
C GLY A 68 -15.83 -6.85 -6.61
N ARG A 69 -15.07 -7.27 -5.58
CA ARG A 69 -13.60 -7.23 -5.52
C ARG A 69 -13.05 -8.43 -4.74
N SER A 70 -13.31 -9.63 -5.25
CA SER A 70 -13.01 -10.89 -4.55
C SER A 70 -11.52 -11.14 -4.34
N GLU A 71 -10.67 -10.44 -5.08
CA GLU A 71 -9.21 -10.42 -4.90
C GLU A 71 -8.78 -9.78 -3.57
N TYR A 72 -9.66 -8.99 -2.93
CA TYR A 72 -9.44 -8.46 -1.58
C TYR A 72 -10.28 -9.20 -0.54
N ARG A 73 -9.71 -9.34 0.65
CA ARG A 73 -10.35 -9.90 1.84
C ARG A 73 -10.54 -8.84 2.91
N ILE A 74 -11.60 -8.97 3.71
CA ILE A 74 -11.85 -8.20 4.93
C ILE A 74 -11.62 -9.10 6.15
N PRO A 75 -10.56 -8.86 6.94
CA PRO A 75 -10.38 -9.54 8.23
C PRO A 75 -11.52 -9.22 9.19
N VAL A 76 -12.15 -10.24 9.77
CA VAL A 76 -13.37 -10.04 10.58
C VAL A 76 -13.18 -10.20 12.09
N THR A 77 -12.36 -11.15 12.52
CA THR A 77 -12.28 -11.50 13.93
C THR A 77 -10.88 -11.86 14.39
N PHE A 78 -10.52 -11.34 15.55
CA PHE A 78 -9.31 -11.74 16.26
C PHE A 78 -9.64 -12.98 17.09
N SER A 79 -9.68 -14.14 16.41
CA SER A 79 -10.19 -15.41 16.94
C SER A 79 -9.35 -15.94 18.11
N SER A 80 -9.89 -16.92 18.84
CA SER A 80 -9.17 -17.63 19.91
C SER A 80 -7.86 -18.25 19.40
N ARG A 81 -7.88 -18.88 18.22
CA ARG A 81 -6.70 -19.45 17.56
C ARG A 81 -5.62 -18.39 17.33
N VAL A 82 -5.98 -17.24 16.75
CA VAL A 82 -5.03 -16.15 16.50
C VAL A 82 -4.48 -15.61 17.82
N ARG A 83 -5.32 -15.47 18.86
CA ARG A 83 -4.89 -15.02 20.20
C ARG A 83 -3.94 -16.00 20.89
N GLN A 84 -4.17 -17.30 20.73
CA GLN A 84 -3.29 -18.34 21.27
C GLN A 84 -1.94 -18.30 20.58
N ASP A 85 -1.94 -18.23 19.24
CA ASP A 85 -0.73 -18.16 18.43
C ASP A 85 0.13 -16.94 18.77
N ILE A 86 -0.45 -15.73 18.76
CA ILE A 86 0.30 -14.51 19.12
C ILE A 86 0.77 -14.50 20.57
N SER A 87 0.04 -15.13 21.49
CA SER A 87 0.49 -15.26 22.87
C SER A 87 1.68 -16.22 22.97
N ALA A 88 1.68 -17.32 22.21
CA ALA A 88 2.79 -18.27 22.16
C ALA A 88 4.02 -17.68 21.45
N PHE A 89 3.83 -16.86 20.42
CA PHE A 89 4.91 -16.15 19.74
C PHE A 89 5.58 -15.09 20.65
N ALA A 90 4.87 -14.61 21.66
CA ALA A 90 5.36 -13.65 22.66
C ALA A 90 6.06 -12.42 22.05
N PRO A 91 5.39 -11.66 21.15
CA PRO A 91 5.98 -10.51 20.50
C PRO A 91 6.36 -9.43 21.52
N ASN A 92 7.43 -8.69 21.24
CA ASN A 92 7.77 -7.48 21.97
C ASN A 92 7.35 -6.21 21.22
N VAL A 93 6.93 -6.31 19.97
CA VAL A 93 6.35 -5.21 19.18
C VAL A 93 5.17 -5.70 18.35
N VAL A 94 4.12 -4.89 18.24
CA VAL A 94 3.03 -5.12 17.28
C VAL A 94 3.09 -4.06 16.19
N HIS A 95 3.13 -4.49 14.94
CA HIS A 95 3.10 -3.62 13.78
C HIS A 95 1.77 -3.79 13.03
N ILE A 96 1.02 -2.71 12.85
CA ILE A 96 -0.22 -2.69 12.07
C ILE A 96 0.06 -2.02 10.72
N SER A 97 -0.36 -2.65 9.62
CA SER A 97 -0.26 -2.07 8.28
C SER A 97 -1.60 -1.91 7.57
N SER A 98 -2.66 -2.52 8.11
CA SER A 98 -4.04 -2.39 7.63
C SER A 98 -4.98 -1.89 8.72
N PRO A 99 -5.80 -0.88 8.44
CA PRO A 99 -6.79 -0.40 9.39
C PRO A 99 -8.07 -1.22 9.24
N ASP A 100 -8.08 -2.43 9.78
CA ASP A 100 -9.25 -3.32 9.81
C ASP A 100 -9.71 -3.65 11.24
N ARG A 101 -10.82 -4.38 11.34
CA ARG A 101 -11.42 -4.76 12.63
C ARG A 101 -10.49 -5.65 13.46
N VAL A 102 -9.66 -6.47 12.83
CA VAL A 102 -8.70 -7.35 13.52
C VAL A 102 -7.53 -6.52 14.02
N SER A 103 -6.97 -5.63 13.21
CA SER A 103 -5.91 -4.69 13.64
C SER A 103 -6.33 -3.84 14.84
N ARG A 104 -7.58 -3.35 14.87
CA ARG A 104 -8.10 -2.62 16.04
C ARG A 104 -8.23 -3.48 17.30
N GLN A 105 -8.51 -4.77 17.15
CA GLN A 105 -8.50 -5.73 18.27
C GLN A 105 -7.07 -6.09 18.69
N ALA A 106 -6.15 -6.24 17.74
CA ALA A 106 -4.74 -6.49 17.99
C ALA A 106 -4.09 -5.34 18.75
N ALA A 107 -4.30 -4.08 18.33
CA ALA A 107 -3.86 -2.89 19.07
C ALA A 107 -4.38 -2.89 20.52
N ALA A 108 -5.66 -3.23 20.72
CA ALA A 108 -6.25 -3.31 22.05
C ALA A 108 -5.71 -4.48 22.89
N TRP A 109 -5.31 -5.58 22.26
CA TRP A 109 -4.67 -6.72 22.92
C TRP A 109 -3.24 -6.39 23.35
N ALA A 110 -2.48 -5.71 22.47
CA ALA A 110 -1.11 -5.28 22.71
C ALA A 110 -1.03 -4.25 23.83
N ARG A 111 -1.89 -3.22 23.81
CA ARG A 111 -1.97 -2.20 24.87
C ARG A 111 -2.26 -2.77 26.25
N ARG A 112 -3.16 -3.76 26.35
CA ARG A 112 -3.45 -4.44 27.63
C ARG A 112 -2.23 -5.20 28.19
N ARG A 113 -1.27 -5.52 27.33
CA ARG A 113 0.00 -6.20 27.66
C ARG A 113 1.18 -5.23 27.71
N ARG A 114 0.94 -3.92 27.57
CA ARG A 114 1.98 -2.88 27.54
C ARG A 114 3.03 -3.12 26.45
N LEU A 115 2.62 -3.73 25.33
CA LEU A 115 3.46 -3.89 24.15
C LEU A 115 3.36 -2.62 23.29
N PRO A 116 4.49 -2.11 22.76
CA PRO A 116 4.49 -1.02 21.79
C PRO A 116 3.76 -1.42 20.49
N VAL A 117 2.99 -0.48 19.96
CA VAL A 117 2.19 -0.63 18.74
C VAL A 117 2.58 0.45 17.73
N ALA A 118 3.28 0.05 16.66
CA ALA A 118 3.56 0.92 15.52
C ALA A 118 2.53 0.67 14.41
N CYS A 119 2.10 1.71 13.70
CA CYS A 119 1.21 1.56 12.55
C CYS A 119 1.75 2.27 11.31
N SER A 120 2.05 1.52 10.26
CA SER A 120 2.43 2.09 8.97
C SER A 120 1.19 2.36 8.11
N VAL A 121 1.03 3.61 7.67
CA VAL A 121 -0.16 4.03 6.92
C VAL A 121 0.18 4.06 5.44
N HIS A 122 -0.43 3.18 4.65
CA HIS A 122 -0.12 3.03 3.22
C HIS A 122 -1.22 3.52 2.28
N THR A 123 -2.48 3.50 2.74
CA THR A 123 -3.66 3.72 1.90
C THR A 123 -4.63 4.68 2.59
N ARG A 124 -5.19 5.61 1.81
CA ARG A 124 -6.19 6.57 2.25
C ARG A 124 -7.60 6.01 2.08
N PHE A 125 -8.00 5.11 2.98
CA PHE A 125 -9.31 4.45 2.90
C PHE A 125 -10.47 5.44 2.97
N GLU A 126 -10.28 6.59 3.61
CA GLU A 126 -11.31 7.62 3.74
C GLU A 126 -11.67 8.29 2.40
N THR A 127 -10.74 8.34 1.43
CA THR A 127 -11.00 9.01 0.14
C THR A 127 -11.77 8.14 -0.84
N TYR A 128 -11.74 6.81 -0.68
CA TYR A 128 -12.36 5.86 -1.62
C TYR A 128 -13.86 6.14 -1.79
N PHE A 129 -14.54 6.50 -0.70
CA PHE A 129 -15.99 6.77 -0.72
C PHE A 129 -16.39 7.94 -1.63
N ARG A 130 -15.48 8.87 -1.93
CA ARG A 130 -15.74 9.96 -2.88
C ARG A 130 -15.92 9.44 -4.31
N TYR A 131 -15.19 8.39 -4.69
CA TYR A 131 -15.25 7.79 -6.02
C TYR A 131 -16.48 6.90 -6.22
N TYR A 132 -17.19 6.55 -5.15
CA TYR A 132 -18.42 5.76 -5.18
C TYR A 132 -19.68 6.59 -4.91
N ASN A 133 -19.61 7.93 -4.98
CA ASN A 133 -20.72 8.84 -4.61
C ASN A 133 -21.25 8.63 -3.17
N LEU A 134 -20.39 8.16 -2.27
CA LEU A 134 -20.68 7.90 -0.85
C LEU A 134 -19.89 8.83 0.08
N SER A 135 -19.53 10.02 -0.38
CA SER A 135 -18.70 10.98 0.37
C SER A 135 -19.25 11.33 1.76
N PHE A 136 -20.56 11.22 1.98
CA PHE A 136 -21.20 11.40 3.30
C PHE A 136 -20.73 10.40 4.36
N LEU A 137 -20.14 9.26 3.98
CA LEU A 137 -19.56 8.26 4.89
C LEU A 137 -18.14 8.61 5.35
N GLU A 138 -17.47 9.55 4.69
CA GLU A 138 -16.08 9.92 4.99
C GLU A 138 -15.86 10.31 6.47
N PRO A 139 -16.71 11.15 7.12
CA PRO A 139 -16.52 11.47 8.53
C PRO A 139 -16.61 10.26 9.47
N VAL A 140 -17.47 9.29 9.13
CA VAL A 140 -17.63 8.04 9.90
C VAL A 140 -16.38 7.18 9.80
N VAL A 141 -15.84 7.05 8.59
CA VAL A 141 -14.62 6.29 8.32
C VAL A 141 -13.42 6.94 8.99
N VAL A 142 -13.28 8.26 8.86
CA VAL A 142 -12.24 9.04 9.55
C VAL A 142 -12.33 8.86 11.07
N ALA A 143 -13.52 8.92 11.66
CA ALA A 143 -13.70 8.68 13.10
C ALA A 143 -13.34 7.24 13.50
N TRP A 144 -13.63 6.26 12.65
CA TRP A 144 -13.29 4.87 12.87
C TRP A 144 -11.79 4.62 12.78
N LEU A 145 -11.12 5.16 11.76
CA LEU A 145 -9.66 5.12 11.59
C LEU A 145 -8.95 5.77 12.78
N ARG A 146 -9.40 6.97 13.17
CA ARG A 146 -8.83 7.70 14.32
C ARG A 146 -8.92 6.90 15.62
N LYS A 147 -9.98 6.12 15.83
CA LYS A 147 -10.12 5.23 17.01
C LYS A 147 -9.09 4.09 17.03
N LEU A 148 -8.63 3.61 15.87
CA LEU A 148 -7.52 2.66 15.78
C LEU A 148 -6.19 3.39 15.96
N TYR A 149 -5.96 4.45 15.18
CA TYR A 149 -4.67 5.13 15.13
C TYR A 149 -4.27 5.73 16.47
N ARG A 150 -5.20 6.28 17.26
CA ARG A 150 -4.93 6.74 18.64
C ARG A 150 -4.59 5.63 19.66
N LYS A 151 -4.68 4.35 19.27
CA LYS A 151 -4.21 3.21 20.08
C LYS A 151 -2.80 2.78 19.71
N CYS A 152 -2.21 3.36 18.67
CA CYS A 152 -0.84 3.11 18.29
C CYS A 152 0.05 4.12 19.02
N ASP A 153 1.23 3.69 19.44
CA ASP A 153 2.22 4.56 20.07
C ASP A 153 2.84 5.51 19.04
N ALA A 154 2.99 5.04 17.79
CA ALA A 154 3.40 5.88 16.66
C ALA A 154 2.67 5.48 15.37
N LEU A 155 2.38 6.47 14.53
CA LEU A 155 2.09 6.26 13.11
C LEU A 155 3.33 6.54 12.29
N ILE A 156 3.43 5.83 11.18
CA ILE A 156 4.54 5.95 10.26
C ILE A 156 4.00 6.21 8.86
N ALA A 157 4.35 7.38 8.31
CA ALA A 157 3.90 7.83 7.00
C ALA A 157 5.01 7.69 5.94
N PRO A 158 4.66 7.36 4.68
CA PRO A 158 5.61 7.22 3.57
C PRO A 158 6.19 8.55 3.04
N SER A 159 5.59 9.69 3.36
CA SER A 159 6.03 11.01 2.91
C SER A 159 5.59 12.10 3.87
N GLU A 160 6.29 13.24 3.86
CA GLU A 160 5.94 14.40 4.69
C GLU A 160 4.56 14.96 4.33
N SER A 161 4.23 15.01 3.04
CA SER A 161 2.91 15.43 2.57
C SER A 161 1.78 14.59 3.17
N PHE A 162 1.98 13.27 3.31
CA PHE A 162 0.97 12.41 3.89
C PHE A 162 0.99 12.45 5.42
N ALA A 163 2.15 12.63 6.05
CA ALA A 163 2.24 12.90 7.49
C ALA A 163 1.44 14.15 7.86
N GLN A 164 1.52 15.21 7.06
CA GLN A 164 0.75 16.43 7.29
C GLN A 164 -0.77 16.17 7.23
N VAL A 165 -1.25 15.39 6.25
CA VAL A 165 -2.66 14.98 6.19
C VAL A 165 -3.09 14.25 7.46
N LEU A 166 -2.26 13.34 7.99
CA LEU A 166 -2.56 12.60 9.22
C LEU A 166 -2.58 13.53 10.45
N ARG A 167 -1.69 14.53 10.52
CA ARG A 167 -1.67 15.57 11.56
C ARG A 167 -2.91 16.44 11.50
N ASP A 168 -3.28 16.94 10.33
CA ASP A 168 -4.46 17.78 10.11
C ASP A 168 -5.75 17.06 10.50
N GLN A 169 -5.83 15.76 10.17
CA GLN A 169 -6.94 14.89 10.58
C GLN A 169 -6.88 14.45 12.05
N ARG A 170 -5.84 14.83 12.80
CA ARG A 170 -5.59 14.49 14.21
C ARG A 170 -5.62 12.99 14.46
N MET A 171 -4.96 12.23 13.58
CA MET A 171 -4.97 10.77 13.58
C MET A 171 -4.14 10.17 14.71
N ASN A 172 -2.99 10.77 15.03
CA ASN A 172 -2.13 10.43 16.18
C ASN A 172 -1.30 11.67 16.56
N TYR A 173 -0.71 11.66 17.75
CA TYR A 173 0.20 12.69 18.25
C TYR A 173 1.65 12.44 17.85
N ASP A 174 2.04 11.18 17.66
CA ASP A 174 3.35 10.77 17.17
C ASP A 174 3.22 10.22 15.74
N ILE A 175 3.77 10.97 14.79
CA ILE A 175 3.73 10.67 13.36
C ILE A 175 5.13 10.86 12.80
N GLY A 176 5.81 9.74 12.56
CA GLY A 176 7.14 9.68 11.95
C GLY A 176 7.09 9.41 10.44
N ILE A 177 8.25 9.56 9.80
CA ILE A 177 8.46 9.26 8.39
C ILE A 177 9.21 7.94 8.24
N TRP A 178 8.69 7.06 7.39
CA TRP A 178 9.39 5.88 6.89
C TRP A 178 9.13 5.77 5.41
N THR A 179 10.10 6.27 4.65
CA THR A 179 10.06 6.22 3.20
C THR A 179 10.21 4.78 2.71
N ARG A 180 9.63 4.49 1.55
CA ARG A 180 9.87 3.21 0.87
C ARG A 180 11.24 3.26 0.19
N GLY A 181 12.00 2.19 0.31
CA GLY A 181 13.21 1.99 -0.51
C GLY A 181 12.85 1.54 -1.93
N VAL A 182 13.82 1.66 -2.83
CA VAL A 182 13.76 1.14 -4.19
C VAL A 182 14.96 0.21 -4.42
N GLU A 183 14.75 -0.90 -5.12
CA GLU A 183 15.80 -1.88 -5.39
C GLU A 183 16.71 -1.37 -6.50
N GLN A 184 17.92 -0.92 -6.16
CA GLN A 184 18.81 -0.26 -7.12
C GLN A 184 19.36 -1.22 -8.19
N GLY A 185 19.43 -2.53 -7.91
CA GLY A 185 19.80 -3.52 -8.94
C GLY A 185 18.77 -3.65 -10.07
N ILE A 186 17.51 -3.33 -9.76
CA ILE A 186 16.39 -3.34 -10.71
C ILE A 186 16.19 -1.93 -11.31
N PHE A 187 16.14 -0.90 -10.45
CA PHE A 187 15.90 0.48 -10.85
C PHE A 187 17.21 1.26 -10.83
N ASN A 188 17.87 1.30 -11.98
CA ASN A 188 19.05 2.13 -12.18
C ASN A 188 19.10 2.67 -13.62
N PRO A 189 19.76 3.82 -13.85
CA PRO A 189 19.89 4.40 -15.20
C PRO A 189 20.57 3.47 -16.22
N GLY A 190 21.37 2.50 -15.76
CA GLY A 190 22.01 1.50 -16.61
C GLY A 190 21.04 0.49 -17.24
N ARG A 191 19.78 0.45 -16.78
CA ARG A 191 18.69 -0.33 -17.42
C ARG A 191 17.99 0.42 -18.55
N ARG A 192 18.51 1.59 -18.96
CA ARG A 192 17.96 2.32 -20.11
C ARG A 192 18.09 1.46 -21.37
N ASP A 193 16.96 1.16 -21.99
CA ASP A 193 16.86 0.39 -23.21
C ASP A 193 16.37 1.29 -24.35
N MET A 194 17.29 1.63 -25.27
CA MET A 194 16.98 2.47 -26.42
C MET A 194 16.26 1.69 -27.53
N ASP A 195 16.46 0.38 -27.61
CA ASP A 195 15.83 -0.45 -28.64
C ASP A 195 14.35 -0.67 -28.30
N TRP A 196 14.06 -0.93 -27.02
CA TRP A 196 12.68 -0.96 -26.53
C TRP A 196 11.97 0.39 -26.76
N ARG A 197 12.64 1.50 -26.45
CA ARG A 197 12.11 2.85 -26.69
C ARG A 197 11.74 3.07 -28.16
N ARG A 198 12.65 2.76 -29.09
CA ARG A 198 12.43 2.89 -30.54
C ARG A 198 11.35 1.94 -31.04
N SER A 199 11.21 0.75 -30.43
CA SER A 199 10.14 -0.20 -30.75
C SER A 199 8.75 0.35 -30.46
N LEU A 200 8.63 1.32 -29.54
CA LEU A 200 7.39 2.06 -29.26
C LEU A 200 7.18 3.26 -30.19
N GLY A 201 8.07 3.49 -31.17
CA GLY A 201 8.03 4.64 -32.07
C GLY A 201 8.49 5.95 -31.45
N ILE A 202 9.25 5.89 -30.34
CA ILE A 202 9.73 7.07 -29.62
C ILE A 202 11.14 7.41 -30.09
N GLU A 203 11.31 8.62 -30.62
CA GLU A 203 12.57 9.15 -31.12
C GLU A 203 13.57 9.40 -29.98
N ASP A 204 14.88 9.29 -30.26
CA ASP A 204 15.93 9.34 -29.23
C ASP A 204 16.01 10.70 -28.50
N ASP A 205 15.65 11.78 -29.17
CA ASP A 205 15.73 13.17 -28.69
C ASP A 205 14.40 13.73 -28.13
N VAL A 206 13.28 13.03 -28.31
CA VAL A 206 11.95 13.48 -27.86
C VAL A 206 11.65 13.01 -26.44
N PRO A 207 11.32 13.88 -25.47
CA PRO A 207 10.99 13.44 -24.11
C PRO A 207 9.85 12.40 -24.07
N ALA A 208 10.06 11.30 -23.34
CA ALA A 208 9.01 10.32 -23.05
C ALA A 208 8.45 10.58 -21.65
N ILE A 209 7.15 10.82 -21.56
CA ILE A 209 6.42 11.03 -20.31
C ILE A 209 5.65 9.75 -20.01
N ALA A 210 6.03 9.06 -18.93
CA ALA A 210 5.44 7.79 -18.57
C ALA A 210 4.39 7.94 -17.46
N PHE A 211 3.23 7.32 -17.64
CA PHE A 211 2.31 6.98 -16.56
C PHE A 211 2.47 5.49 -16.23
N LEU A 212 2.78 5.18 -14.97
CA LEU A 212 2.93 3.79 -14.51
C LEU A 212 2.00 3.53 -13.32
N GLY A 213 1.03 2.64 -13.51
CA GLY A 213 0.14 2.20 -12.44
C GLY A 213 -1.19 1.67 -12.94
N ARG A 214 -2.02 1.19 -12.01
CA ARG A 214 -3.38 0.72 -12.30
C ARG A 214 -4.23 1.86 -12.87
N LEU A 215 -4.90 1.63 -14.00
CA LEU A 215 -5.73 2.65 -14.67
C LEU A 215 -7.08 2.79 -13.97
N VAL A 216 -7.09 3.56 -12.89
CA VAL A 216 -8.28 3.97 -12.14
C VAL A 216 -8.24 5.48 -11.92
N MET A 217 -9.41 6.13 -11.95
CA MET A 217 -9.51 7.60 -11.82
C MET A 217 -8.84 8.15 -10.55
N GLU A 218 -8.81 7.36 -9.47
CA GLU A 218 -8.15 7.73 -8.20
C GLU A 218 -6.65 8.03 -8.34
N LYS A 219 -6.03 7.59 -9.44
CA LYS A 219 -4.61 7.83 -9.75
C LYS A 219 -4.35 9.16 -10.47
N GLY A 220 -5.39 9.97 -10.70
CA GLY A 220 -5.24 11.27 -11.35
C GLY A 220 -5.03 11.16 -12.86
N LEU A 221 -5.69 10.20 -13.51
CA LEU A 221 -5.60 10.02 -14.97
C LEU A 221 -6.11 11.26 -15.73
N ASP A 222 -7.12 11.92 -15.19
CA ASP A 222 -7.65 13.23 -15.60
C ASP A 222 -6.59 14.32 -15.55
N VAL A 223 -5.93 14.48 -14.40
CA VAL A 223 -4.87 15.48 -14.24
C VAL A 223 -3.70 15.22 -15.19
N PHE A 224 -3.33 13.94 -15.37
CA PHE A 224 -2.28 13.57 -16.32
C PHE A 224 -2.68 13.91 -17.75
N ALA A 225 -3.88 13.52 -18.20
CA ALA A 225 -4.36 13.82 -19.54
C ALA A 225 -4.46 15.33 -19.80
N ASP A 226 -4.97 16.09 -18.83
CA ASP A 226 -5.07 17.55 -18.94
C ASP A 226 -3.69 18.21 -19.03
N ALA A 227 -2.68 17.69 -18.33
CA ALA A 227 -1.30 18.16 -18.44
C ALA A 227 -0.72 17.89 -19.84
N ILE A 228 -0.98 16.71 -20.41
CA ILE A 228 -0.58 16.38 -21.79
C ILE A 228 -1.27 17.32 -22.81
N ASP A 229 -2.56 17.60 -22.64
CA ASP A 229 -3.29 18.56 -23.49
C ASP A 229 -2.69 19.97 -23.43
N VAL A 230 -2.22 20.41 -22.26
CA VAL A 230 -1.50 21.68 -22.12
C VAL A 230 -0.17 21.65 -22.88
N LEU A 231 0.61 20.57 -22.79
CA LEU A 231 1.87 20.44 -23.53
C LEU A 231 1.64 20.44 -25.05
N ALA A 232 0.62 19.72 -25.52
CA ALA A 232 0.24 19.68 -26.93
C ALA A 232 -0.17 21.06 -27.44
N ARG A 233 -1.03 21.79 -26.70
CA ARG A 233 -1.43 23.17 -27.05
C ARG A 233 -0.26 24.15 -27.11
N ARG A 234 0.78 23.93 -26.31
CA ARG A 234 2.00 24.75 -26.30
C ARG A 234 3.03 24.32 -27.35
N GLY A 235 2.75 23.28 -28.13
CA GLY A 235 3.66 22.75 -29.14
C GLY A 235 4.94 22.15 -28.56
N VAL A 236 4.91 21.68 -27.32
CA VAL A 236 6.07 21.02 -26.69
C VAL A 236 6.21 19.61 -27.27
N PRO A 237 7.33 19.22 -27.89
CA PRO A 237 7.53 17.85 -28.39
C PRO A 237 7.57 16.85 -27.23
N HIS A 238 6.75 15.79 -27.29
CA HIS A 238 6.74 14.70 -26.31
C HIS A 238 6.08 13.44 -26.87
N ARG A 239 6.39 12.29 -26.27
CA ARG A 239 5.65 11.03 -26.41
C ARG A 239 5.15 10.57 -25.05
N VAL A 240 4.00 9.92 -25.03
CA VAL A 240 3.40 9.41 -23.80
C VAL A 240 3.46 7.89 -23.81
N VAL A 241 3.88 7.30 -22.69
CA VAL A 241 3.85 5.85 -22.47
C VAL A 241 2.95 5.58 -21.28
N VAL A 242 1.97 4.71 -21.44
CA VAL A 242 1.09 4.27 -20.36
C VAL A 242 1.39 2.81 -20.07
N ILE A 243 1.74 2.50 -18.82
CA ILE A 243 2.09 1.16 -18.39
C ILE A 243 1.12 0.71 -17.30
N GLY A 244 0.40 -0.37 -17.59
CA GLY A 244 -0.54 -1.01 -16.68
C GLY A 244 -1.99 -0.93 -17.13
N GLU A 245 -2.83 -1.72 -16.47
CA GLU A 245 -4.23 -1.93 -16.85
C GLU A 245 -5.20 -1.46 -15.77
N GLY A 246 -6.47 -1.30 -16.14
CA GLY A 246 -7.53 -1.02 -15.20
C GLY A 246 -8.84 -0.60 -15.86
N PRO A 247 -9.92 -0.48 -15.08
CA PRO A 247 -11.27 -0.21 -15.60
C PRO A 247 -11.43 1.16 -16.25
N ALA A 248 -10.48 2.08 -16.10
CA ALA A 248 -10.46 3.37 -16.79
C ALA A 248 -9.59 3.38 -18.06
N GLY A 249 -9.17 2.20 -18.55
CA GLY A 249 -8.33 2.04 -19.74
C GLY A 249 -8.90 2.73 -20.98
N ASP A 250 -10.09 2.31 -21.41
CA ASP A 250 -10.77 2.86 -22.60
C ASP A 250 -10.93 4.39 -22.52
N TRP A 251 -11.28 4.89 -21.34
CA TRP A 251 -11.40 6.34 -21.11
C TRP A 251 -10.04 7.03 -21.28
N PHE A 252 -8.96 6.44 -20.75
CA PHE A 252 -7.63 7.03 -20.79
C PHE A 252 -7.04 6.99 -22.20
N GLU A 253 -7.24 5.90 -22.94
CA GLU A 253 -6.90 5.77 -24.36
C GLU A 253 -7.61 6.84 -25.20
N SER A 254 -8.91 7.07 -24.95
CA SER A 254 -9.66 8.10 -25.67
C SER A 254 -9.13 9.52 -25.42
N ARG A 255 -8.56 9.79 -24.23
CA ARG A 255 -7.95 11.09 -23.88
C ARG A 255 -6.52 11.23 -24.40
N LEU A 256 -5.85 10.12 -24.71
CA LEU A 256 -4.44 10.09 -25.11
C LEU A 256 -4.26 9.26 -26.40
N PRO A 257 -4.84 9.68 -27.54
CA PRO A 257 -4.85 8.88 -28.77
C PRO A 257 -3.47 8.63 -29.39
N ASN A 258 -2.46 9.41 -28.99
CA ASN A 258 -1.07 9.30 -29.47
C ASN A 258 -0.13 8.63 -28.46
N ALA A 259 -0.65 8.07 -27.36
CA ALA A 259 0.15 7.39 -26.36
C ALA A 259 0.37 5.92 -26.71
N SER A 260 1.53 5.38 -26.33
CA SER A 260 1.82 3.94 -26.40
C SER A 260 1.34 3.28 -25.12
N PHE A 261 0.33 2.41 -25.21
CA PHE A 261 -0.17 1.60 -24.09
C PHE A 261 0.57 0.25 -24.07
N VAL A 262 1.13 -0.10 -22.91
CA VAL A 262 2.00 -1.27 -22.68
C VAL A 262 1.58 -2.05 -21.44
#